data_AF-A0A1C6NRH8-F1
#
_entry.id   AF-A0A1C6NRH8-F1
#
_cell.length_a   1.000
_cell.length_b   1.000
_cell.length_c   1.000
_cell.angle_alpha   90.00
_cell.angle_beta   90.00
_cell.angle_gamma   90.00
#
_symmetry.space_group_name_H-M   'P 1'
#
loop_
_entity.id
_entity.type
_entity.pdbx_description
1 polymer ?
#
loop_
_entity_poly.entity_id
_entity_poly.type
_entity_poly.pdbx_seq_one_letter_code
_entity_poly.pdbx_strand_id
1 'polypeptide(L)'
;MQMSALRLPIASLVLAAAAAPAFAGNYAEGDPRPVALSSSASPSAVAAETRAWMASAPTIGYPEGNPRAVVQVQENTRAAVQADTMNWIKSGLASVQFGEAGADPSRPAYRQAAQAYAELRNAGASAEAPQTGTAGALVR
;
A
#
# COMPACT_ATOMS: atom_id res chain seq x y z
N MET A 1 40.61 -30.92 -8.06
CA MET A 1 39.21 -31.38 -7.85
C MET A 1 38.25 -30.34 -8.41
N GLN A 2 37.75 -30.58 -9.64
CA GLN A 2 36.70 -29.80 -10.30
C GLN A 2 35.34 -30.24 -9.72
N MET A 3 34.70 -29.42 -8.89
CA MET A 3 33.32 -29.67 -8.43
C MET A 3 32.42 -28.41 -8.39
N SER A 4 32.79 -27.32 -9.06
CA SER A 4 32.06 -26.05 -8.96
C SER A 4 31.23 -25.65 -10.20
N ALA A 5 31.33 -26.36 -11.33
CA ALA A 5 30.70 -25.91 -12.58
C ALA A 5 29.20 -26.25 -12.71
N LEU A 6 28.68 -27.23 -11.95
CA LEU A 6 27.29 -27.71 -12.12
C LEU A 6 26.26 -27.01 -11.21
N ARG A 7 26.71 -26.24 -10.21
CA ARG A 7 25.81 -25.65 -9.19
C ARG A 7 25.18 -24.34 -9.62
N LEU A 8 25.89 -23.56 -10.44
CA LEU A 8 25.39 -22.32 -11.03
C LEU A 8 24.17 -22.51 -11.95
N PRO A 9 24.17 -23.44 -12.94
CA PRO A 9 23.04 -23.55 -13.86
C PRO A 9 21.74 -24.02 -13.18
N ILE A 10 21.86 -24.87 -12.15
CA ILE A 10 20.71 -25.36 -11.37
C ILE A 10 20.10 -24.21 -10.54
N ALA A 11 20.94 -23.38 -9.91
CA ALA A 11 20.47 -22.21 -9.17
C ALA A 11 19.78 -21.20 -10.10
N SER A 12 20.29 -20.99 -11.31
CA SER A 12 19.67 -20.11 -12.32
C SER A 12 18.31 -20.62 -12.80
N LEU A 13 18.15 -21.94 -12.96
CA LEU A 13 16.87 -22.56 -13.36
C LEU A 13 15.81 -22.44 -12.26
N VAL A 14 16.20 -22.61 -10.99
CA VAL A 14 15.27 -22.45 -9.85
C VAL A 14 14.84 -20.98 -9.71
N LEU A 15 15.77 -20.03 -9.87
CA LEU A 15 15.46 -18.60 -9.81
C LEU A 15 14.59 -18.14 -11.00
N ALA A 16 14.83 -18.67 -12.20
CA ALA A 16 14.02 -18.40 -13.39
C ALA A 16 12.59 -18.97 -13.28
N ALA A 17 12.44 -20.18 -12.70
CA ALA A 17 11.13 -20.79 -12.47
C ALA A 17 10.30 -20.03 -11.41
N ALA A 18 10.95 -19.45 -10.40
CA ALA A 18 10.30 -18.61 -9.40
C ALA A 18 9.83 -17.25 -9.96
N ALA A 19 10.50 -16.73 -11.00
CA ALA A 19 10.16 -15.46 -11.66
C ALA A 19 9.16 -15.58 -12.82
N ALA A 20 8.93 -16.79 -13.33
CA ALA A 20 8.03 -17.03 -14.47
C ALA A 20 6.60 -16.49 -14.31
N PRO A 21 5.97 -16.47 -13.10
CA PRO A 21 4.64 -15.90 -12.94
C PRO A 21 4.57 -14.37 -13.09
N ALA A 22 5.70 -13.66 -13.17
CA ALA A 22 5.72 -12.19 -13.21
C ALA A 22 5.57 -11.59 -14.61
N PHE A 23 5.77 -12.38 -15.69
CA PHE A 23 5.85 -11.85 -17.07
C PHE A 23 4.71 -12.28 -18.01
N ALA A 24 3.90 -13.27 -17.66
CA ALA A 24 2.64 -13.51 -18.34
C ALA A 24 1.60 -12.56 -17.72
N GLY A 25 1.24 -11.49 -18.45
CA GLY A 25 0.21 -10.57 -18.01
C GLY A 25 -1.02 -11.34 -17.52
N ASN A 26 -1.60 -10.89 -16.41
CA ASN A 26 -2.72 -11.55 -15.74
C ASN A 26 -4.06 -11.33 -16.48
N TYR A 27 -4.01 -11.47 -17.79
CA TYR A 27 -5.09 -11.26 -18.75
C TYR A 27 -5.21 -12.54 -19.55
N ALA A 28 -6.42 -13.11 -19.58
CA ALA A 28 -6.71 -14.11 -20.61
C ALA A 28 -6.59 -13.42 -21.98
N GLU A 29 -6.03 -14.10 -22.99
CA GLU A 29 -5.95 -13.54 -24.35
C GLU A 29 -7.36 -13.09 -24.80
N GLY A 30 -7.55 -11.78 -24.94
CA GLY A 30 -8.81 -11.18 -25.37
C GLY A 30 -9.78 -10.72 -24.27
N ASP A 31 -9.52 -10.97 -22.98
CA ASP A 31 -10.31 -10.40 -21.87
C ASP A 31 -9.50 -9.32 -21.12
N PRO A 32 -9.93 -8.04 -21.13
CA PRO A 32 -9.23 -6.97 -20.42
C PRO A 32 -9.40 -7.03 -18.90
N ARG A 33 -10.22 -7.94 -18.37
CA ARG A 33 -10.44 -8.06 -16.91
C ARG A 33 -9.30 -8.86 -16.27
N PRO A 34 -8.70 -8.36 -15.18
CA PRO A 34 -7.66 -9.09 -14.46
C PRO A 34 -8.25 -10.35 -13.80
N VAL A 35 -7.60 -11.49 -14.00
CA VAL A 35 -7.98 -12.74 -13.30
C VAL A 35 -7.50 -12.65 -11.84
N ALA A 36 -8.33 -13.05 -10.87
CA ALA A 36 -7.91 -13.00 -9.47
C ALA A 36 -6.81 -14.07 -9.21
N LEU A 37 -5.58 -13.63 -9.01
CA LEU A 37 -4.50 -14.50 -8.52
C LEU A 37 -4.58 -14.56 -7.00
N SER A 38 -4.73 -15.76 -6.46
CA SER A 38 -4.59 -15.98 -5.03
C SER A 38 -3.11 -16.13 -4.71
N SER A 39 -2.58 -15.31 -3.79
CA SER A 39 -1.25 -15.53 -3.24
C SER A 39 -1.20 -16.89 -2.56
N SER A 40 -0.25 -17.74 -2.94
CA SER A 40 0.04 -18.99 -2.24
C SER A 40 0.88 -18.77 -0.97
N ALA A 41 1.48 -17.59 -0.82
CA ALA A 41 2.26 -17.22 0.35
C ALA A 41 1.35 -16.63 1.43
N SER A 42 1.45 -17.16 2.66
CA SER A 42 0.80 -16.59 3.83
C SER A 42 1.51 -15.28 4.26
N PRO A 43 0.80 -14.34 4.90
CA PRO A 43 1.43 -13.12 5.44
C PRO A 43 2.60 -13.42 6.40
N SER A 44 2.50 -14.50 7.17
CA SER A 44 3.56 -14.93 8.08
C SER A 44 4.81 -15.46 7.35
N ALA A 45 4.64 -16.16 6.23
CA ALA A 45 5.75 -16.64 5.40
C ALA A 45 6.48 -15.46 4.75
N VAL A 46 5.74 -14.50 4.20
CA VAL A 46 6.31 -13.27 3.62
C VAL A 46 7.08 -12.47 4.68
N ALA A 47 6.54 -12.35 5.88
CA ALA A 47 7.21 -11.65 6.98
C ALA A 47 8.49 -12.38 7.45
N ALA A 48 8.51 -13.71 7.43
CA ALA A 48 9.70 -14.50 7.76
C ALA A 48 10.79 -14.33 6.70
N GLU A 49 10.42 -14.43 5.42
CA GLU A 49 11.32 -14.24 4.28
C GLU A 49 11.91 -12.83 4.24
N THR A 50 11.08 -11.82 4.47
CA THR A 50 11.52 -10.42 4.56
C THR A 50 12.56 -10.21 5.65
N ARG A 51 12.39 -10.83 6.83
CA ARG A 51 13.38 -10.76 7.92
C ARG A 51 14.70 -11.44 7.53
N ALA A 52 14.63 -12.59 6.87
CA ALA A 52 15.84 -13.30 6.40
C ALA A 52 16.59 -12.49 5.34
N TRP A 53 15.86 -11.83 4.43
CA TRP A 53 16.44 -10.94 3.43
C TRP A 53 17.06 -9.70 4.08
N MET A 54 16.35 -9.01 4.98
CA MET A 54 16.90 -7.84 5.69
C MET A 54 18.19 -8.14 6.46
N ALA A 55 18.33 -9.36 7.00
CA ALA A 55 19.55 -9.78 7.70
C ALA A 55 20.77 -9.94 6.75
N SER A 56 20.54 -10.15 5.46
CA SER A 56 21.57 -10.41 4.45
C SER A 56 21.65 -9.33 3.36
N ALA A 57 20.78 -8.31 3.41
CA ALA A 57 20.68 -7.27 2.41
C ALA A 57 21.95 -6.38 2.41
N PRO A 58 22.52 -6.06 1.22
CA PRO A 58 23.63 -5.13 1.13
C PRO A 58 23.26 -3.75 1.68
N THR A 59 24.03 -3.25 2.63
CA THR A 59 23.84 -1.92 3.25
C THR A 59 24.51 -0.79 2.46
N ILE A 60 24.91 -1.02 1.20
CA ILE A 60 25.64 -0.04 0.39
C ILE A 60 24.75 1.19 0.18
N GLY A 61 25.12 2.30 0.82
CA GLY A 61 24.41 3.59 0.77
C GLY A 61 23.69 4.00 2.06
N TYR A 62 23.52 3.11 3.04
CA TYR A 62 22.90 3.39 4.34
C TYR A 62 23.79 2.83 5.48
N PRO A 63 24.86 3.55 5.86
CA PRO A 63 25.84 3.05 6.84
C PRO A 63 25.30 2.94 8.26
N GLU A 64 24.22 3.66 8.57
CA GLU A 64 23.43 3.40 9.76
C GLU A 64 22.18 2.66 9.31
N GLY A 65 22.12 1.36 9.61
CA GLY A 65 20.89 0.59 9.48
C GLY A 65 19.78 1.40 10.13
N ASN A 66 18.86 1.91 9.32
CA ASN A 66 17.70 2.62 9.83
C ASN A 66 16.55 1.60 9.97
N PRO A 67 16.39 0.93 11.13
CA PRO A 67 15.24 0.07 11.37
C PRO A 67 13.90 0.84 11.43
N ARG A 68 13.92 2.18 11.31
CA ARG A 68 12.73 3.03 11.55
C ARG A 68 11.94 3.39 10.30
N ALA A 69 12.32 2.91 9.12
CA ALA A 69 11.47 3.05 7.95
C ALA A 69 10.61 1.79 7.72
N VAL A 70 10.07 1.18 8.79
CA VAL A 70 8.78 0.50 8.63
C VAL A 70 7.79 1.63 8.39
N VAL A 71 7.62 2.01 7.12
CA VAL A 71 6.49 2.83 6.70
C VAL A 71 5.29 2.08 7.24
N GLN A 72 4.61 2.68 8.22
CA GLN A 72 3.34 2.18 8.72
C GLN A 72 2.38 2.31 7.55
N VAL A 73 2.33 1.30 6.70
CA VAL A 73 1.33 1.18 5.64
C VAL A 73 0.04 0.92 6.41
N GLN A 74 -0.74 1.98 6.63
CA GLN A 74 -2.09 1.77 7.14
C GLN A 74 -2.84 0.92 6.12
N GLU A 75 -3.38 -0.20 6.58
CA GLU A 75 -4.34 -1.00 5.82
C GLU A 75 -5.66 -0.22 5.73
N ASN A 76 -5.72 0.73 4.78
CA ASN A 76 -6.98 1.37 4.45
C ASN A 76 -7.90 0.32 3.82
N THR A 77 -9.04 0.08 4.45
CA THR A 77 -10.05 -0.83 3.89
C THR A 77 -10.59 -0.27 2.57
N ARG A 78 -11.08 -1.13 1.67
CA ARG A 78 -11.70 -0.66 0.41
C ARG A 78 -12.85 0.32 0.66
N ALA A 79 -13.61 0.12 1.73
CA ALA A 79 -14.67 1.03 2.13
C ALA A 79 -14.13 2.41 2.53
N ALA A 80 -13.03 2.46 3.29
CA ALA A 80 -12.38 3.71 3.68
C ALA A 80 -11.84 4.48 2.46
N VAL A 81 -11.20 3.79 1.52
CA VAL A 81 -10.70 4.41 0.28
C VAL A 81 -11.86 4.95 -0.56
N GLN A 82 -12.95 4.20 -0.67
CA GLN A 82 -14.14 4.64 -1.42
C GLN A 82 -14.78 5.88 -0.78
N ALA A 83 -14.93 5.91 0.55
CA ALA A 83 -15.47 7.05 1.28
C ALA A 83 -14.59 8.30 1.10
N ASP A 84 -13.27 8.15 1.21
CA ASP A 84 -12.33 9.25 1.02
C ASP A 84 -12.36 9.78 -0.42
N THR A 85 -12.44 8.89 -1.41
CA THR A 85 -12.60 9.25 -2.82
C THR A 85 -13.89 10.04 -3.05
N MET A 86 -15.00 9.66 -2.40
CA MET A 86 -16.25 10.40 -2.49
C MET A 86 -16.15 11.80 -1.85
N ASN A 87 -15.44 11.93 -0.73
CA ASN A 87 -15.18 13.23 -0.12
C ASN A 87 -14.33 14.12 -1.05
N TRP A 88 -13.32 13.54 -1.70
CA TRP A 88 -12.49 14.22 -2.69
C TRP A 88 -13.30 14.74 -3.87
N ILE A 89 -14.21 13.93 -4.42
CA ILE A 89 -15.10 14.34 -5.50
C ILE A 89 -16.08 15.44 -5.03
N LYS A 90 -16.75 15.25 -3.89
CA LYS A 90 -17.74 16.20 -3.33
C LYS A 90 -17.14 17.57 -3.02
N SER A 91 -15.89 17.61 -2.58
CA SER A 91 -15.18 18.86 -2.29
C SER A 91 -14.84 19.70 -3.52
N GLY A 92 -14.97 19.14 -4.73
CA GLY A 92 -14.49 19.76 -5.97
C GLY A 92 -12.98 19.69 -6.14
N LEU A 93 -12.23 19.05 -5.23
CA LEU A 93 -10.79 18.95 -5.37
C LEU A 93 -10.39 18.12 -6.59
N ALA A 94 -11.20 17.12 -6.97
CA ALA A 94 -11.02 16.36 -8.21
C ALA A 94 -11.10 17.25 -9.46
N SER A 95 -12.08 18.15 -9.54
CA SER A 95 -12.24 19.02 -10.71
C SER A 95 -11.15 20.09 -10.79
N VAL A 96 -10.68 20.61 -9.66
CA VAL A 96 -9.54 21.55 -9.65
C VAL A 96 -8.24 20.84 -10.03
N GLN A 97 -8.01 19.63 -9.51
CA GLN A 97 -6.81 18.84 -9.80
C GLN A 97 -6.66 18.51 -11.29
N PHE A 98 -7.77 18.19 -11.97
CA PHE A 98 -7.77 17.81 -13.39
C PHE A 98 -8.18 18.94 -14.35
N GLY A 99 -8.39 20.16 -13.84
CA GLY A 99 -8.63 21.34 -14.68
C GLY A 99 -7.34 21.86 -15.31
N GLU A 100 -7.44 22.78 -16.27
CA GLU A 100 -6.29 23.34 -17.00
C GLU A 100 -5.21 23.95 -16.09
N ALA A 101 -5.62 24.49 -14.95
CA ALA A 101 -4.73 25.09 -13.97
C ALA A 101 -3.98 24.06 -13.09
N GLY A 102 -4.48 22.83 -13.02
CA GLY A 102 -4.00 21.80 -12.10
C GLY A 102 -4.10 22.18 -10.62
N ALA A 103 -3.41 21.40 -9.78
CA ALA A 103 -3.35 21.58 -8.33
C ALA A 103 -2.36 22.67 -7.90
N ASP A 104 -2.55 23.90 -8.39
CA ASP A 104 -1.77 25.05 -7.95
C ASP A 104 -2.29 25.57 -6.59
N PRO A 105 -1.51 25.45 -5.49
CA PRO A 105 -1.93 25.84 -4.16
C PRO A 105 -2.06 27.36 -3.96
N SER A 106 -1.50 28.17 -4.86
CA SER A 106 -1.66 29.63 -4.81
C SER A 106 -3.06 30.09 -5.24
N ARG A 107 -3.79 29.24 -5.98
CA ARG A 107 -5.10 29.58 -6.53
C ARG A 107 -6.21 29.53 -5.47
N PRO A 108 -7.15 30.50 -5.47
CA PRO A 108 -8.25 30.50 -4.52
C PRO A 108 -9.16 29.28 -4.67
N ALA A 109 -9.43 28.83 -5.90
CA ALA A 109 -10.27 27.66 -6.16
C ALA A 109 -9.67 26.38 -5.54
N TYR A 110 -8.35 26.18 -5.62
CA TYR A 110 -7.69 25.04 -4.98
C TYR A 110 -7.78 25.12 -3.46
N ARG A 111 -7.49 26.29 -2.87
CA ARG A 111 -7.56 26.47 -1.42
C ARG A 111 -8.97 26.21 -0.86
N GLN A 112 -10.00 26.68 -1.56
CA GLN A 112 -11.39 26.45 -1.20
C GLN A 112 -11.75 24.96 -1.27
N ALA A 113 -11.42 24.28 -2.36
CA ALA A 113 -11.67 22.84 -2.51
C ALA A 113 -10.90 22.00 -1.48
N ALA A 114 -9.65 22.36 -1.19
CA ALA A 114 -8.84 21.68 -0.18
C ALA A 114 -9.40 21.86 1.24
N GLN A 115 -9.91 23.06 1.57
CA GLN A 115 -10.60 23.30 2.84
C GLN A 115 -11.88 22.47 2.96
N ALA A 116 -12.72 22.48 1.93
CA ALA A 116 -13.95 21.68 1.91
C ALA A 116 -13.67 20.16 2.03
N TYR A 117 -12.61 19.67 1.40
CA TYR A 117 -12.17 18.28 1.54
C TYR A 117 -11.76 17.94 2.97
N ALA A 118 -10.98 18.82 3.62
CA ALA A 118 -10.57 18.64 5.01
C ALA A 118 -11.77 18.61 5.97
N GLU A 119 -12.77 19.47 5.76
CA GLU A 119 -14.01 19.50 6.55
C GLU A 119 -14.80 18.18 6.42
N LEU A 120 -14.98 17.68 5.19
CA LEU A 120 -15.68 16.42 4.93
C LEU A 120 -14.96 15.21 5.54
N ARG A 121 -13.62 15.20 5.46
CA ARG A 121 -12.79 14.14 6.05
C ARG A 121 -12.86 14.15 7.58
N ASN A 122 -12.83 15.33 8.20
CA ASN A 122 -12.93 15.47 9.65
C ASN A 122 -14.33 15.13 10.17
N ALA A 123 -15.39 15.47 9.42
CA ALA A 123 -16.76 15.09 9.75
C ALA A 123 -16.94 13.55 9.75
N GLY A 124 -16.36 12.85 8.77
CA GLY A 124 -16.35 11.39 8.73
C GLY A 124 -15.59 10.76 9.90
N ALA A 125 -14.39 11.26 10.20
CA ALA A 125 -13.58 10.79 11.32
C ALA A 125 -14.27 11.02 12.69
N SER A 126 -15.02 12.12 12.83
CA SER A 126 -15.78 12.41 14.06
C SER A 126 -17.01 11.50 14.22
N ALA A 127 -17.56 10.97 13.12
CA ALA A 127 -18.67 10.02 13.15
C ALA A 127 -18.23 8.58 13.48
N GLU A 128 -16.96 8.23 13.21
CA GLU A 128 -16.36 6.92 13.51
C GLU A 128 -15.67 6.84 14.88
N ALA A 129 -15.69 7.91 15.68
CA ALA A 129 -15.11 7.91 17.02
C ALA A 129 -15.82 6.88 17.94
N PRO A 130 -15.10 5.94 18.56
CA PRO A 130 -15.69 4.94 19.45
C PRO A 130 -16.24 5.61 20.70
N GLN A 131 -17.51 5.34 21.00
CA GLN A 131 -18.12 5.60 22.30
C GLN A 131 -17.54 4.60 23.32
N THR A 132 -16.33 4.86 23.82
CA THR A 132 -15.73 4.11 24.94
C THR A 132 -15.61 5.01 26.16
N GLY A 133 -16.53 4.80 27.10
CA GLY A 133 -16.59 5.43 28.43
C GLY A 133 -18.04 5.80 28.73
N THR A 134 -18.78 5.14 29.62
CA THR A 134 -18.47 4.95 31.04
C THR A 134 -19.50 3.98 31.62
N ALA A 135 -19.11 2.86 32.24
CA ALA A 135 -19.89 2.17 33.29
C ALA A 135 -19.09 1.00 33.90
N GLY A 136 -17.93 1.31 34.48
CA GLY A 136 -17.35 0.49 35.54
C GLY A 136 -17.58 1.20 36.87
N ALA A 137 -18.71 0.93 37.53
CA ALA A 137 -18.90 1.19 38.97
C ALA A 137 -20.23 0.58 39.44
N LEU A 138 -20.18 -0.60 40.05
CA LEU A 138 -20.67 -0.83 41.41
C LEU A 138 -20.54 -2.31 41.77
N VAL A 139 -19.51 -2.58 42.55
CA VAL A 139 -19.49 -3.64 43.57
C VAL A 139 -20.63 -3.38 44.55
N ARG A 140 -21.54 -4.33 44.69
CA ARG A 140 -22.07 -4.76 46.00
C ARG A 140 -22.73 -6.12 45.90
#